data_AF-A0A6N7FTB0-F1
#
_entry.id   AF-A0A6N7FTB0-F1
#
_cell.length_a   1.000
_cell.length_b   1.000
_cell.length_c   1.000
_cell.angle_alpha   90.00
_cell.angle_beta   90.00
_cell.angle_gamma   90.00
#
_symmetry.space_group_name_H-M   'P 1'
#
loop_
_entity.id
_entity.type
_entity.pdbx_description
1 polymer ?
#
loop_
_entity_poly.entity_id
_entity_poly.type
_entity_poly.pdbx_seq_one_letter_code
_entity_poly.pdbx_strand_id
1 'polypeptide(L)' 'MSPRPIVLVHGACHGAWCWAAVQAELDRRGVPSYAVDLPGHGTSLAPLEDLHGDAVAVA' A
#
# COMPACT_ATOMS: atom_id res chain seq x y z
N MET A 1 8.76 16.94 -15.35
CA MET A 1 8.45 16.66 -13.93
C MET A 1 8.51 15.16 -13.75
N SER A 2 9.21 14.64 -12.74
CA SER A 2 9.10 13.20 -12.44
C SER A 2 7.67 12.88 -12.00
N PRO A 3 7.08 11.78 -12.48
CA PRO A 3 5.76 11.35 -12.04
C PRO A 3 5.79 11.08 -10.53
N ARG A 4 4.77 11.55 -9.80
CA ARG A 4 4.60 11.23 -8.37
C ARG A 4 3.96 9.84 -8.29
N PRO A 5 4.58 8.88 -7.59
CA PRO A 5 3.98 7.57 -7.42
C PRO A 5 2.72 7.65 -6.55
N ILE A 6 1.77 6.75 -6.78
CA ILE A 6 0.58 6.55 -5.95
C ILE A 6 0.88 5.47 -4.91
N VAL A 7 0.60 5.74 -3.64
CA VAL A 7 0.64 4.73 -2.58
C VAL A 7 -0.78 4.22 -2.33
N LEU A 8 -0.96 2.90 -2.40
CA LEU A 8 -2.24 2.21 -2.19
C LEU A 8 -2.20 1.52 -0.82
N VAL A 9 -3.00 2.04 0.11
CA VAL A 9 -3.11 1.55 1.49
C VAL A 9 -4.39 0.72 1.61
N HIS A 10 -4.30 -0.49 2.15
CA HIS A 10 -5.47 -1.37 2.33
C HIS A 10 -6.27 -1.00 3.59
N GLY A 11 -7.51 -1.49 3.66
CA GLY A 11 -8.34 -1.42 4.87
C GLY A 11 -8.27 -2.69 5.72
N ALA A 12 -9.13 -2.78 6.73
CA ALA A 12 -9.23 -3.96 7.58
C ALA A 12 -9.50 -5.26 6.79
N CYS A 13 -8.97 -6.38 7.28
CA CYS A 13 -9.11 -7.73 6.71
C CYS A 13 -8.55 -7.92 5.28
N HIS A 14 -7.63 -7.05 4.85
CA HIS A 14 -6.95 -7.13 3.57
C HIS A 14 -5.42 -7.02 3.77
N GLY A 15 -4.67 -7.12 2.68
CA GLY A 15 -3.26 -6.78 2.57
C GLY A 15 -3.00 -6.11 1.23
N ALA A 16 -1.74 -5.83 0.90
CA ALA A 16 -1.33 -5.22 -0.38
C ALA A 16 -1.92 -5.93 -1.61
N TRP A 17 -2.11 -7.25 -1.52
CA TRP A 17 -2.68 -8.10 -2.57
C TRP A 17 -4.04 -7.62 -3.10
N CYS A 18 -4.86 -6.91 -2.30
CA CYS A 18 -6.18 -6.46 -2.73
C CYS A 18 -6.10 -5.43 -3.87
N TRP A 19 -4.94 -4.79 -4.04
CA TRP A 19 -4.70 -3.76 -5.05
C TRP A 19 -4.13 -4.29 -6.36
N ALA A 20 -3.91 -5.60 -6.52
CA ALA A 20 -3.24 -6.16 -7.70
C ALA A 20 -3.88 -5.73 -9.03
N ALA A 21 -5.22 -5.73 -9.13
CA ALA A 21 -5.93 -5.29 -10.33
C ALA A 21 -5.79 -3.78 -10.59
N VAL A 22 -5.78 -2.97 -9.54
CA VAL A 22 -5.60 -1.50 -9.65
C VAL A 22 -4.18 -1.17 -10.06
N GLN A 23 -3.17 -1.83 -9.48
CA GLN A 23 -1.77 -1.67 -9.88
C GLN A 23 -1.56 -2.03 -11.35
N ALA A 24 -2.17 -3.12 -11.84
CA ALA A 24 -2.08 -3.51 -13.25
C ALA A 24 -2.64 -2.44 -14.20
N GLU A 25 -3.74 -1.77 -13.82
CA GLU A 25 -4.31 -0.68 -14.63
C GLU A 25 -3.49 0.62 -14.53
N LEU A 26 -2.91 0.92 -13.37
CA LEU A 26 -2.00 2.06 -13.20
C LEU A 26 -0.73 1.87 -14.05
N ASP A 27 -0.16 0.67 -14.06
CA ASP A 27 0.99 0.30 -14.88
C ASP A 27 0.69 0.45 -16.38
N ARG A 28 -0.47 -0.05 -16.85
CA ARG A 28 -0.94 0.16 -18.24
C ARG A 28 -1.04 1.63 -18.64
N ARG A 29 -1.29 2.53 -17.68
CA ARG A 29 -1.38 3.98 -17.90
C ARG A 29 -0.04 4.70 -17.70
N GLY A 30 1.03 3.97 -17.39
CA GLY A 30 2.35 4.54 -17.08
C GLY A 30 2.37 5.34 -15.78
N VAL A 31 1.49 5.02 -14.82
CA VAL A 31 1.42 5.66 -13.51
C VAL A 31 2.11 4.76 -12.48
N PRO A 32 3.28 5.18 -11.92
CA PRO A 32 3.96 4.40 -10.90
C PRO A 32 3.09 4.24 -9.65
N SER A 33 3.05 3.03 -9.07
CA SER A 33 2.28 2.76 -7.86
C SER A 33 2.93 1.74 -6.94
N TYR A 34 2.68 1.87 -5.64
CA TYR A 34 3.13 0.96 -4.59
C TYR A 34 1.94 0.53 -3.73
N ALA A 35 1.68 -0.77 -3.64
CA ALA A 35 0.75 -1.33 -2.66
C ALA A 35 1.55 -1.82 -1.45
N VAL A 36 1.14 -1.43 -0.25
CA VAL A 36 1.88 -1.69 1.00
C VAL A 36 1.06 -2.57 1.94
N ASP A 37 1.74 -3.46 2.66
CA ASP A 37 1.16 -4.16 3.81
C ASP A 37 1.40 -3.30 5.06
N LEU A 38 0.34 -2.98 5.80
CA LEU A 38 0.46 -2.28 7.08
C LEU A 38 1.13 -3.17 8.15
N PRO A 39 1.68 -2.59 9.22
CA PRO A 39 2.22 -3.36 10.35
C PRO A 39 1.25 -4.47 10.82
N GLY A 40 1.79 -5.66 11.08
CA GLY A 40 1.01 -6.85 11.44
C GLY A 40 0.21 -7.51 10.30
N HIS A 41 0.30 -7.04 9.06
CA HIS A 41 -0.42 -7.60 7.91
C HIS A 41 0.52 -8.18 6.85
N GLY A 42 0.03 -9.18 6.12
CA GLY A 42 0.67 -9.72 4.92
C GLY A 42 2.13 -10.09 5.11
N THR A 43 3.01 -9.38 4.39
CA THR A 43 4.47 -9.58 4.42
C THR A 43 5.22 -8.63 5.36
N SER A 44 4.51 -7.75 6.06
CA SER A 44 5.12 -6.83 7.02
C SER A 44 5.66 -7.59 8.23
N LEU A 45 6.91 -7.32 8.58
CA LEU A 45 7.56 -7.84 9.78
C LEU A 45 7.39 -6.93 11.00
N ALA A 46 6.80 -5.74 10.80
CA ALA A 46 6.49 -4.82 11.88
C ALA A 46 5.33 -5.37 12.74
N PRO A 47 5.36 -5.15 14.06
CA PRO A 47 4.28 -5.58 14.95
C PRO A 47 2.97 -4.88 14.62
N LEU A 48 1.84 -5.50 14.95
CA LEU A 48 0.54 -4.84 14.86
C LEU A 48 0.47 -3.67 15.85
N GLU A 49 0.08 -2.49 15.36
CA GLU A 49 -0.05 -1.26 16.15
C GLU A 49 -1.47 -0.68 16.06
N ASP A 50 -1.64 0.60 16.39
CA ASP A 50 -2.88 1.34 16.23
C ASP A 50 -2.93 2.11 14.90
N LEU A 51 -4.02 2.85 14.67
CA LEU A 51 -4.20 3.65 13.45
C LEU A 51 -3.16 4.78 13.32
N HIS A 52 -2.55 5.23 14.42
CA HIS A 52 -1.48 6.22 14.36
C HIS A 52 -0.19 5.58 13.87
N GLY A 53 0.15 4.39 14.37
CA GLY A 53 1.27 3.58 13.86
C GLY A 53 1.15 3.30 12.37
N ASP A 54 -0.05 2.91 11.92
CA ASP A 54 -0.35 2.70 10.50
C ASP A 54 -0.11 3.97 9.67
N ALA A 55 -0.53 5.14 10.17
CA ALA A 55 -0.34 6.41 9.47
C ALA A 55 1.14 6.82 9.38
N VAL A 56 1.94 6.54 10.42
CA VAL A 56 3.39 6.78 10.40
C VAL A 56 4.08 5.86 9.40
N ALA A 57 3.60 4.63 9.22
CA ALA A 57 4.21 3.65 8.32
C ALA A 57 4.08 4.01 6.82
N VAL A 58 3.17 4.91 6.44
CA VAL A 58 2.89 5.29 5.04
C VAL A 58 3.13 6.77 4.72
N ALA A 59 3.63 7.54 5.70
CA ALA A 59 3.97 8.96 5.57
C ALA A 59 5.32 9.17 4.87
#